data_AF-A0A182VUL3-F1
#
_entry.id   AF-A0A182VUL3-F1
#
_cell.length_a   1.000
_cell.length_b   1.000
_cell.length_c   1.000
_cell.angle_alpha   90.00
_cell.angle_beta   90.00
_cell.angle_gamma   90.00
#
_symmetry.space_group_name_H-M   'P 1'
#
loop_
_entity.id
_entity.type
_entity.pdbx_description
1 polymer ?
#
loop_
_entity_poly.entity_id
_entity_poly.type
_entity_poly.pdbx_seq_one_letter_code
_entity_poly.pdbx_strand_id
1 'polypeptide(L)'
;MTYLPVCGSNNRTYHNYCVLRCVRITMNKTLEMAHRWKCGTPLSEQRELDMALKQMPATESIPEAGPELLNDTDVHWESYAQLEQQ
;
A
#
# COMPACT_ATOMS: atom_id res chain seq x y z
N MET A 1 -1.13 12.34 -12.46
CA MET A 1 -0.46 11.54 -11.42
C MET A 1 -1.04 11.97 -10.09
N THR A 2 -1.68 11.07 -9.36
CA THR A 2 -2.27 11.37 -8.04
C THR A 2 -1.17 11.35 -6.99
N TYR A 3 -1.13 12.38 -6.15
CA TYR A 3 -0.19 12.46 -5.03
C TYR A 3 -0.66 11.56 -3.89
N LEU A 4 0.05 10.46 -3.65
CA LEU A 4 -0.26 9.45 -2.63
C LEU A 4 1.05 9.05 -1.94
N PRO A 5 1.62 9.92 -1.09
CA PRO A 5 2.99 9.77 -0.62
C PRO A 5 3.16 8.53 0.27
N VAL A 6 4.27 7.81 0.06
CA VAL A 6 4.64 6.63 0.86
C VAL A 6 6.01 6.81 1.49
N CYS A 7 6.23 6.20 2.66
CA CYS A 7 7.50 6.22 3.35
C CYS A 7 8.26 4.93 3.06
N GLY A 8 9.51 5.04 2.61
CA GLY A 8 10.39 3.89 2.43
C GLY A 8 11.15 3.52 3.71
N SER A 9 11.67 2.29 3.75
CA SER A 9 12.54 1.77 4.83
C SER A 9 13.82 2.59 5.03
N ASN A 10 14.20 3.40 4.04
CA ASN A 10 15.30 4.35 4.11
C ASN A 10 14.90 5.75 4.63
N ASN A 11 13.73 5.87 5.28
CA ASN A 11 13.19 7.10 5.83
C ASN A 11 13.04 8.25 4.80
N ARG A 12 12.86 7.91 3.51
CA ARG A 12 12.55 8.85 2.43
C ARG A 12 11.11 8.71 1.97
N THR A 13 10.49 9.85 1.67
CA THR A 13 9.14 9.88 1.10
C THR A 13 9.21 9.79 -0.42
N TYR A 14 8.36 8.95 -1.01
CA TYR A 14 8.17 8.82 -2.45
C TYR A 14 6.79 9.32 -2.83
N HIS A 15 6.67 9.92 -4.02
CA HIS A 15 5.43 10.56 -4.49
C HIS A 15 4.22 9.61 -4.54
N ASN A 16 4.49 8.34 -4.84
CA ASN A 16 3.56 7.22 -4.73
C ASN A 16 4.32 5.89 -4.65
N TYR A 17 3.59 4.80 -4.40
CA TYR A 17 4.16 3.46 -4.34
C TYR A 17 4.87 3.03 -5.64
N CYS A 18 4.35 3.44 -6.81
CA CYS A 18 5.00 3.13 -8.09
C CYS A 18 6.41 3.72 -8.17
N VAL A 19 6.60 4.97 -7.70
CA VAL A 19 7.91 5.61 -7.64
C VAL A 19 8.85 4.88 -6.68
N LEU A 20 8.37 4.48 -5.49
CA LEU A 20 9.16 3.68 -4.56
C LEU A 20 9.61 2.37 -5.22
N ARG A 21 8.69 1.67 -5.90
CA ARG A 21 8.99 0.40 -6.60
C ARG A 21 10.00 0.60 -7.72
N CYS A 22 9.90 1.68 -8.50
CA CYS A 22 10.90 2.01 -9.51
C CYS A 22 12.29 2.17 -8.89
N VAL A 23 12.41 2.90 -7.77
CA VAL A 23 13.68 3.07 -7.06
C VAL A 23 14.17 1.74 -6.49
N ARG A 24 13.26 0.88 -6.00
CA ARG A 24 13.60 -0.47 -5.52
C ARG A 24 14.24 -1.31 -6.61
N ILE A 25 13.64 -1.31 -7.81
CA ILE A 25 14.12 -2.14 -8.93
C ILE A 25 15.41 -1.59 -9.54
N THR A 26 15.53 -0.26 -9.64
CA THR A 26 16.61 0.39 -10.41
C THR A 26 17.83 0.76 -9.56
N MET A 27 17.64 1.10 -8.29
CA MET A 27 18.70 1.68 -7.45
C MET A 27 18.99 0.84 -6.21
N ASN A 28 17.96 0.40 -5.49
CA ASN A 28 18.14 -0.28 -4.21
C ASN A 28 17.12 -1.41 -3.99
N LYS A 29 17.52 -2.65 -4.27
CA LYS A 29 16.64 -3.83 -4.15
C LYS A 29 16.14 -4.10 -2.73
N THR A 30 16.80 -3.58 -1.69
CA THR A 30 16.37 -3.73 -0.29
C THR A 30 15.46 -2.60 0.19
N LEU A 31 15.11 -1.66 -0.70
CA LEU A 31 14.15 -0.60 -0.39
C LEU A 31 12.75 -1.20 -0.28
N GLU A 32 12.15 -1.09 0.91
CA GLU A 32 10.78 -1.52 1.17
C GLU A 32 9.92 -0.32 1.55
N MET A 33 8.60 -0.50 1.53
CA MET A 33 7.68 0.49 2.05
C MET A 33 7.55 0.30 3.56
N ALA A 34 7.92 1.31 4.35
CA ALA A 34 7.74 1.30 5.80
C ALA A 34 6.27 1.52 6.17
N HIS A 35 5.62 2.52 5.56
CA HIS A 35 4.19 2.77 5.70
C HIS A 35 3.64 3.61 4.54
N ARG A 36 2.31 3.58 4.37
CA ARG A 36 1.58 4.18 3.23
C ARG A 36 1.37 5.70 3.32
N TRP A 37 2.08 6.36 4.22
CA TRP A 37 1.99 7.81 4.47
C TRP A 37 3.35 8.47 4.25
N LYS A 38 3.40 9.79 4.23
CA LYS A 38 4.65 10.54 4.18
C LYS A 38 5.53 10.22 5.40
N CYS A 39 6.85 10.12 5.23
CA CYS A 39 7.74 9.93 6.38
C CYS A 39 7.60 11.11 7.36
N GLY A 40 7.63 10.81 8.65
CA GLY A 40 7.46 11.82 9.70
C GLY A 40 5.99 12.18 10.00
N THR A 41 5.01 11.58 9.32
CA THR A 41 3.61 11.66 9.77
C THR A 41 3.50 11.02 11.17
N PRO A 42 2.97 11.73 12.18
CA PRO A 42 2.83 11.21 13.53
C PRO A 42 1.85 10.04 13.58
N LEU A 43 2.09 9.08 14.49
CA LEU A 43 1.26 7.86 14.59
C LEU A 43 -0.23 8.15 14.85
N SER A 44 -0.57 9.25 15.54
CA SER A 44 -1.96 9.68 15.73
C SER A 44 -2.63 9.98 14.40
N GLU A 45 -1.97 10.77 13.55
CA GLU A 45 -2.45 11.13 12.22
C GLU A 45 -2.48 9.91 11.29
N GLN A 46 -1.46 9.03 11.35
CA GLN A 46 -1.46 7.78 10.58
C GLN A 46 -2.69 6.93 10.93
N ARG A 47 -3.02 6.80 12.22
CA ARG A 47 -4.19 6.04 12.68
C ARG A 47 -5.50 6.66 12.23
N GLU A 48 -5.63 7.98 12.30
CA GLU A 48 -6.82 8.70 11.84
C GLU A 48 -7.02 8.51 10.33
N LEU A 49 -5.95 8.66 9.55
CA LEU A 49 -5.98 8.42 8.11
C LEU A 49 -6.28 6.96 7.77
N ASP A 50 -5.70 6.01 8.50
CA ASP A 50 -5.98 4.58 8.35
C ASP A 50 -7.43 4.24 8.70
N MET A 51 -8.00 4.90 9.71
CA MET A 51 -9.39 4.75 10.12
C MET A 51 -10.34 5.37 9.10
N ALA A 52 -10.00 6.55 8.56
CA ALA A 52 -10.76 7.21 7.51
C ALA A 52 -10.80 6.37 6.21
N LEU A 53 -9.69 5.72 5.83
CA LEU A 53 -9.66 4.77 4.71
C LEU A 53 -10.54 3.54 4.96
N LYS A 54 -10.66 3.10 6.21
CA LYS A 54 -11.52 1.97 6.61
C LYS A 54 -12.99 2.36 6.77
N GLN A 55 -13.31 3.65 6.83
CA GLN A 55 -14.66 4.18 7.00
C GLN A 55 -15.44 4.38 5.70
N MET A 56 -14.91 3.88 4.57
CA MET A 56 -15.79 3.60 3.44
C MET A 56 -16.85 2.59 3.91
N PRO A 57 -18.15 2.92 3.86
CA PRO A 57 -19.17 1.96 4.23
C PRO A 57 -19.06 0.77 3.27
N ALA A 58 -18.74 -0.40 3.80
CA ALA A 58 -18.87 -1.68 3.09
C ALA A 58 -20.35 -2.09 2.95
N THR A 59 -21.25 -1.13 2.73
CA THR A 59 -22.70 -1.30 2.78
C THR A 59 -23.38 -0.42 1.74
N GLU A 60 -23.22 -0.76 0.47
CA GLU A 60 -24.32 -0.71 -0.51
C GLU A 60 -23.91 -1.61 -1.69
N SER A 61 -24.40 -2.85 -1.62
CA SER A 61 -24.37 -3.86 -2.69
C SER A 61 -23.04 -4.08 -3.40
N ILE A 62 -22.04 -4.61 -2.70
CA ILE A 62 -21.19 -5.62 -3.35
C ILE A 62 -21.89 -6.95 -3.02
N PRO A 63 -22.43 -7.68 -4.01
CA PRO A 63 -23.00 -9.00 -3.75
C PRO A 63 -21.98 -9.80 -2.96
N GLU A 64 -22.45 -10.51 -1.93
CA GLU A 64 -21.63 -11.48 -1.21
C GLU A 64 -20.86 -12.28 -2.27
N ALA A 65 -19.56 -12.04 -2.29
CA ALA A 65 -18.65 -12.76 -3.14
C ALA A 65 -18.89 -14.23 -2.83
N GLY A 66 -19.47 -14.96 -3.80
CA GLY A 66 -19.46 -16.41 -3.74
C GLY A 66 -18.03 -16.92 -3.51
N PRO A 67 -17.85 -18.19 -3.18
CA PRO A 67 -16.56 -18.78 -2.75
C PRO A 67 -15.35 -18.62 -3.72
N GLU A 68 -15.45 -17.85 -4.80
CA GLU A 68 -14.41 -17.55 -5.79
C GLU A 68 -14.18 -16.05 -6.04
N LEU A 69 -14.31 -15.19 -5.04
CA LEU A 69 -13.84 -13.80 -5.16
C LEU A 69 -12.73 -13.56 -4.14
N LEU A 70 -11.52 -13.66 -4.66
CA LEU A 70 -10.25 -13.42 -4.01
C LEU A 70 -10.30 -12.04 -3.32
N ASN A 71 -10.26 -12.04 -1.99
CA ASN A 71 -10.15 -10.80 -1.25
C ASN A 71 -8.71 -10.28 -1.42
N ASP A 72 -8.52 -9.37 -2.36
CA ASP A 72 -7.22 -8.74 -2.68
C ASP A 72 -6.61 -7.98 -1.49
N THR A 73 -7.37 -7.77 -0.41
CA THR A 73 -6.86 -7.22 0.85
C THR A 73 -6.47 -8.25 1.91
N ASP A 74 -6.91 -9.51 1.77
CA ASP A 74 -6.45 -10.66 2.59
C ASP A 74 -5.29 -11.42 1.94
N VAL A 75 -5.19 -11.37 0.60
CA VAL A 75 -4.06 -11.98 -0.10
C VAL A 75 -2.89 -11.02 -0.06
N HIS A 76 -1.98 -11.31 0.86
CA HIS A 76 -0.58 -10.92 0.90
C HIS A 76 -0.13 -10.22 -0.41
N TRP A 77 -0.08 -8.89 -0.36
CA TRP A 77 0.18 -7.99 -1.49
C TRP A 77 1.46 -8.32 -2.30
N GLU A 78 2.31 -9.22 -1.79
CA GLU A 78 3.47 -9.81 -2.44
C GLU A 78 3.14 -10.56 -3.74
N SER A 79 1.92 -11.09 -3.90
CA SER A 79 1.48 -11.74 -5.16
C SER A 79 1.40 -10.72 -6.32
N TYR A 80 0.91 -9.51 -6.08
CA TYR A 80 0.89 -8.41 -7.06
C TYR A 80 2.28 -7.85 -7.37
N ALA A 81 3.31 -8.24 -6.60
CA ALA A 81 4.68 -7.82 -6.85
C ALA A 81 5.40 -8.66 -7.91
N GLN A 82 4.81 -9.77 -8.40
CA GLN A 82 5.41 -10.75 -9.33
C GLN A 82 6.76 -11.31 -8.82
N LEU A 83 6.78 -11.87 -7.61
CA LEU A 83 7.96 -12.55 -7.05
C LEU A 83 7.96 -14.08 -7.25
N GLU A 84 6.99 -14.67 -7.94
CA GLU A 84 6.97 -16.11 -8.25
C GLU A 84 7.43 -16.49 -9.66
N GLN A 85 8.30 -15.67 -10.29
CA GLN A 85 8.98 -16.08 -11.52
C GLN A 85 10.47 -15.74 -11.50
N GLN A 86 11.19 -16.49 -10.65
CA GLN A 86 12.45 -17.16 -11.00
C GLN A 86 12.79 -18.26 -10.00
#